data_AF-A0A7J8XCL3-F1
#
_entry.id   AF-A0A7J8XCL3-F1
#
_cell.length_a   1.000
_cell.length_b   1.000
_cell.length_c   1.000
_cell.angle_alpha   90.00
_cell.angle_beta   90.00
_cell.angle_gamma   90.00
#
_symmetry.space_group_name_H-M   'P 1'
#
loop_
_entity.id
_entity.type
_entity.pdbx_description
1 polymer ?
#
loop_
_entity_poly.entity_id
_entity_poly.type
_entity_poly.pdbx_seq_one_letter_code
_entity_poly.pdbx_strand_id
1 'polypeptide(L)'
;MKAMGRVDGEAKCTDVMVPVAHSRRSPVLLLMGGGMGAGKSTVLKDIILKESFWAEAAANAVVVEADAFKETDVIFRALSSRGHHHDILPTSELVHQSSTDAASSLLVTALNEGRDVIMDGTLSWEPFVEQTIAMARNVHKHRYRMGVGYKVEEDGKITENYWEQIEEEEENDDHRTHRKPYRIELVGVVCDAYLAVVRGIRRAIMVKRAVRINSQLKSHKRFASAFPRYCQFVDNARLYCTNALKGPPKWGFEKVSGTWGPCVWYHSTSHFKLLVPWDRDHIANGPMKLLIAWKDGENKLLIDPDDIKWLSNVSKLNPGADCVNELYNQDPSPVDKPGSVWKDIVLDPSRPTIQFELKASIQRIEKTTLTTTSIVT
;
A
#
# COMPACT_ATOMS: atom_id res chain seq x y z
N MET A 1 -62.36 -6.90 39.88
CA MET A 1 -61.49 -6.11 38.98
C MET A 1 -60.21 -6.90 38.78
N LYS A 2 -59.82 -7.18 37.53
CA LYS A 2 -58.80 -8.16 37.15
C LYS A 2 -57.83 -7.53 36.13
N ALA A 3 -56.56 -7.93 36.23
CA ALA A 3 -55.50 -7.97 35.21
C ALA A 3 -54.56 -6.76 34.97
N MET A 4 -53.30 -6.97 35.38
CA MET A 4 -52.01 -6.97 34.63
C MET A 4 -51.65 -5.87 33.61
N GLY A 5 -50.36 -5.49 33.61
CA GLY A 5 -49.60 -5.28 32.36
C GLY A 5 -48.55 -4.17 32.35
N ARG A 6 -47.28 -4.55 32.48
CA ARG A 6 -46.04 -3.80 32.19
C ARG A 6 -45.78 -3.72 30.69
N VAL A 7 -45.20 -2.64 30.15
CA VAL A 7 -44.31 -2.70 28.96
C VAL A 7 -43.23 -1.62 29.05
N ASP A 8 -41.98 -2.09 29.05
CA ASP A 8 -40.73 -1.34 28.97
C ASP A 8 -40.54 -0.70 27.59
N GLY A 9 -39.98 0.51 27.55
CA GLY A 9 -39.70 1.25 26.31
C GLY A 9 -38.44 0.74 25.61
N GLU A 10 -38.63 0.12 24.45
CA GLU A 10 -37.56 -0.28 23.52
C GLU A 10 -36.81 0.94 22.97
N ALA A 11 -35.49 0.96 23.18
CA ALA A 11 -34.56 1.83 22.49
C ALA A 11 -34.38 1.33 21.05
N LYS A 12 -34.94 2.06 20.07
CA LYS A 12 -34.72 1.81 18.64
C LYS A 12 -33.25 2.07 18.28
N CYS A 13 -32.54 1.00 17.95
CA CYS A 13 -31.25 1.05 17.26
C CYS A 13 -31.45 1.67 15.87
N THR A 14 -30.68 2.69 15.53
CA THR A 14 -30.72 3.36 14.23
C THR A 14 -30.10 2.44 13.18
N ASP A 15 -30.96 1.83 12.37
CA ASP A 15 -30.60 1.06 11.18
C ASP A 15 -29.93 2.00 10.17
N VAL A 16 -28.60 1.92 10.06
CA VAL A 16 -27.80 2.69 9.10
C VAL A 16 -28.05 2.07 7.73
N MET A 17 -29.02 2.63 7.01
CA MET A 17 -29.46 2.22 5.67
C MET A 17 -28.28 1.96 4.73
N VAL A 18 -27.90 0.69 4.57
CA VAL A 18 -26.93 0.25 3.57
C VAL A 18 -27.58 0.38 2.19
N PRO A 19 -26.90 0.98 1.19
CA PRO A 19 -27.50 1.15 -0.13
C PRO A 19 -27.97 -0.20 -0.73
N VAL A 20 -29.25 -0.25 -1.12
CA VAL A 20 -30.02 -1.42 -1.60
C VAL A 20 -29.32 -2.26 -2.69
N ALA A 21 -28.33 -1.71 -3.40
CA ALA A 21 -27.54 -2.44 -4.39
C ALA A 21 -26.60 -3.51 -3.79
N HIS A 22 -26.16 -3.36 -2.54
CA HIS A 22 -25.19 -4.26 -1.90
C HIS A 22 -25.79 -5.57 -1.40
N SER A 23 -27.13 -5.64 -1.21
CA SER A 23 -27.81 -6.83 -0.69
C SER A 23 -28.01 -7.95 -1.74
N ARG A 24 -27.84 -7.65 -3.04
CA ARG A 24 -28.13 -8.61 -4.12
C ARG A 24 -26.93 -9.45 -4.56
N ARG A 25 -25.69 -9.02 -4.28
CA ARG A 25 -24.47 -9.75 -4.68
C ARG A 25 -23.65 -10.19 -3.48
N SER A 26 -22.71 -11.10 -3.71
CA SER A 26 -21.68 -11.40 -2.72
C SER A 26 -20.83 -10.13 -2.44
N PRO A 27 -20.50 -9.87 -1.16
CA PRO A 27 -19.53 -8.84 -0.82
C PRO A 27 -18.13 -9.23 -1.30
N VAL A 28 -17.27 -8.22 -1.51
CA VAL A 28 -15.92 -8.42 -2.05
C VAL A 28 -14.87 -7.98 -1.03
N LEU A 29 -13.93 -8.88 -0.74
CA LEU A 29 -12.71 -8.59 0.01
C LEU A 29 -11.56 -8.46 -0.98
N LEU A 30 -11.06 -7.25 -1.17
CA LEU A 30 -9.86 -6.95 -1.94
C LEU A 30 -8.64 -6.91 -1.02
N LEU A 31 -7.75 -7.88 -1.17
CA LEU A 31 -6.46 -7.94 -0.52
C LEU A 31 -5.40 -7.28 -1.41
N MET A 32 -4.93 -6.09 -1.03
CA MET A 32 -3.81 -5.43 -1.69
C MET A 32 -2.51 -5.83 -0.97
N GLY A 33 -1.61 -6.51 -1.69
CA GLY A 33 -0.34 -7.01 -1.16
C GLY A 33 0.88 -6.48 -1.92
N GLY A 34 2.04 -6.48 -1.25
CA GLY A 34 3.27 -5.96 -1.84
C GLY A 34 4.17 -5.27 -0.83
N GLY A 35 5.47 -5.41 -1.01
CA GLY A 35 6.46 -4.85 -0.11
C GLY A 35 6.36 -3.32 0.04
N MET A 36 6.93 -2.78 1.12
CA MET A 36 6.93 -1.35 1.35
C MET A 36 7.62 -0.60 0.19
N GLY A 37 6.99 0.46 -0.32
CA GLY A 37 7.49 1.19 -1.50
C GLY A 37 7.22 0.51 -2.86
N ALA A 38 6.51 -0.62 -2.91
CA ALA A 38 6.20 -1.32 -4.16
C ALA A 38 5.25 -0.55 -5.11
N GLY A 39 4.57 0.50 -4.64
CA GLY A 39 3.63 1.28 -5.47
C GLY A 39 2.17 0.80 -5.41
N LYS A 40 1.78 0.10 -4.33
CA LYS A 40 0.41 -0.39 -4.10
C LYS A 40 -0.66 0.69 -4.29
N SER A 41 -0.49 1.84 -3.64
CA SER A 41 -1.46 2.95 -3.72
C SER A 41 -1.61 3.50 -5.14
N THR A 42 -0.56 3.42 -5.97
CA THR A 42 -0.62 3.81 -7.38
C THR A 42 -1.45 2.83 -8.19
N VAL A 43 -1.26 1.51 -7.99
CA VAL A 43 -2.06 0.47 -8.65
C VAL A 43 -3.53 0.57 -8.21
N LEU A 44 -3.78 0.73 -6.91
CA LEU A 44 -5.13 0.88 -6.36
C LEU A 44 -5.86 2.06 -7.01
N LYS A 45 -5.28 3.27 -6.97
CA LYS A 45 -5.94 4.49 -7.45
C LYS A 45 -6.07 4.54 -8.98
N ASP A 46 -5.04 4.12 -9.70
CA ASP A 46 -4.99 4.37 -11.13
C ASP A 46 -5.56 3.24 -11.98
N ILE A 47 -5.70 2.04 -11.41
CA ILE A 47 -6.20 0.86 -12.09
C ILE A 47 -7.44 0.36 -11.36
N ILE A 48 -7.27 -0.18 -10.15
CA ILE A 48 -8.32 -0.96 -9.49
C ILE A 48 -9.57 -0.13 -9.23
N LEU A 49 -9.43 1.08 -8.66
CA LEU A 49 -10.56 1.96 -8.37
C LEU A 49 -11.23 2.56 -9.62
N LYS A 50 -10.63 2.41 -10.80
CA LYS A 50 -11.21 2.83 -12.08
C LYS A 50 -11.94 1.69 -12.80
N GLU A 51 -11.79 0.45 -12.33
CA GLU A 51 -12.55 -0.69 -12.85
C GLU A 51 -14.04 -0.48 -12.56
N SER A 52 -14.91 -0.90 -13.47
CA SER A 52 -16.36 -0.66 -13.40
C SER A 52 -16.97 -1.01 -12.05
N PHE A 53 -16.58 -2.16 -11.48
CA PHE A 53 -17.04 -2.60 -10.17
C PHE A 53 -16.62 -1.64 -9.05
N TRP A 54 -15.32 -1.35 -8.94
CA TRP A 54 -14.78 -0.55 -7.82
C TRP A 54 -15.07 0.95 -7.98
N ALA A 55 -15.25 1.45 -9.19
CA ALA A 55 -15.67 2.83 -9.42
C ALA A 55 -17.01 3.14 -8.73
N GLU A 56 -17.91 2.15 -8.64
CA GLU A 56 -19.20 2.27 -7.94
C GLU A 56 -19.10 1.82 -6.48
N ALA A 57 -18.46 0.68 -6.21
CA ALA A 57 -18.44 0.07 -4.88
C ALA A 57 -17.52 0.82 -3.89
N ALA A 58 -16.43 1.43 -4.35
CA ALA A 58 -15.40 2.00 -3.45
C ALA A 58 -15.92 3.14 -2.57
N ALA A 59 -16.95 3.87 -2.99
CA ALA A 59 -17.58 4.91 -2.16
C ALA A 59 -18.21 4.36 -0.88
N ASN A 60 -18.62 3.09 -0.88
CA ASN A 60 -19.25 2.40 0.25
C ASN A 60 -18.36 1.30 0.84
N ALA A 61 -17.17 1.07 0.28
CA ALA A 61 -16.24 0.06 0.78
C ALA A 61 -15.51 0.56 2.03
N VAL A 62 -15.22 -0.37 2.95
CA VAL A 62 -14.37 -0.10 4.11
C VAL A 62 -12.92 -0.27 3.71
N VAL A 63 -12.13 0.80 3.80
CA VAL A 63 -10.68 0.75 3.54
C VAL A 63 -9.94 0.51 4.85
N VAL A 64 -9.21 -0.60 4.93
CA VAL A 64 -8.40 -0.97 6.09
C VAL A 64 -6.93 -0.79 5.76
N GLU A 65 -6.30 0.24 6.32
CA GLU A 65 -4.87 0.52 6.19
C GLU A 65 -4.29 0.83 7.58
N ALA A 66 -3.44 -0.05 8.11
CA ALA A 66 -2.84 0.13 9.44
C ALA A 66 -2.01 1.43 9.55
N ASP A 67 -1.34 1.82 8.47
CA ASP A 67 -0.53 3.04 8.44
C ASP A 67 -1.38 4.33 8.52
N ALA A 68 -2.66 4.30 8.15
CA ALA A 68 -3.55 5.46 8.24
C ALA A 68 -3.89 5.80 9.71
N PHE A 69 -4.02 4.78 10.56
CA PHE A 69 -4.28 4.97 12.00
C PHE A 69 -3.12 5.63 12.75
N LYS A 70 -1.88 5.46 12.25
CA LYS A 70 -0.71 6.15 12.82
C LYS A 70 -0.83 7.67 12.72
N GLU A 71 -1.43 8.19 11.65
CA GLU A 71 -1.56 9.63 11.41
C GLU A 71 -2.62 10.30 12.32
N THR A 72 -3.51 9.49 12.90
CA THR A 72 -4.52 9.92 13.87
C THR A 72 -4.09 9.76 15.33
N ASP A 73 -3.05 8.97 15.60
CA ASP A 73 -2.57 8.71 16.95
C ASP A 73 -1.97 9.97 17.59
N VAL A 74 -2.45 10.30 18.80
CA VAL A 74 -2.05 11.50 19.56
C VAL A 74 -0.57 11.47 19.91
N ILE A 75 0.00 10.29 20.18
CA ILE A 75 1.41 10.08 20.50
C ILE A 75 2.26 10.30 19.24
N PHE A 76 1.83 9.75 18.10
CA PHE A 76 2.53 9.97 16.83
C PHE A 76 2.54 11.46 16.43
N ARG A 77 1.41 12.16 16.58
CA ARG A 77 1.32 13.61 16.34
C ARG A 77 2.18 14.42 17.30
N ALA A 78 2.16 14.08 18.59
CA ALA A 78 2.95 14.76 19.62
C ALA A 78 4.47 14.58 19.41
N LEU A 79 4.91 13.40 18.98
CA LEU A 79 6.32 13.12 18.72
C LEU A 79 6.78 13.69 17.38
N SER A 80 5.95 13.64 16.34
CA SER A 80 6.27 14.22 15.02
C SER A 80 6.34 15.75 15.02
N SER A 81 5.62 16.41 15.92
CA SER A 81 5.58 17.88 16.05
C SER A 81 6.78 18.46 16.81
N ARG A 82 7.49 17.67 17.62
CA ARG A 82 8.64 18.12 18.42
C ARG A 82 9.97 18.22 17.64
N GLY A 83 9.98 17.94 16.33
CA GLY A 83 11.12 18.24 15.45
C GLY A 83 12.37 17.38 15.64
N HIS A 84 12.36 16.37 16.51
CA HIS A 84 13.49 15.45 16.68
C HIS A 84 13.51 14.43 15.54
N HIS A 85 14.22 14.77 14.46
CA HIS A 85 14.40 13.91 13.28
C HIS A 85 15.09 12.57 13.57
N HIS A 86 15.78 12.45 14.71
CA HIS A 86 16.44 11.22 15.16
C HIS A 86 15.47 10.19 15.78
N ASP A 87 14.26 10.59 16.16
CA ASP A 87 13.31 9.75 16.93
C ASP A 87 12.15 9.19 16.10
N ILE A 88 12.12 9.46 14.78
CA ILE A 88 11.01 9.08 13.88
C ILE A 88 10.83 7.55 13.79
N LEU A 89 11.92 6.79 13.77
CA LEU A 89 11.90 5.33 13.69
C LEU A 89 11.33 4.67 14.96
N PRO A 90 11.86 4.92 16.17
CA PRO A 90 11.32 4.33 17.39
C PRO A 90 9.87 4.79 17.67
N THR A 91 9.53 6.03 17.34
CA THR A 91 8.16 6.55 17.46
C THR A 91 7.14 5.75 16.64
N SER A 92 7.47 5.40 15.40
CA SER A 92 6.59 4.59 14.55
C SER A 92 6.45 3.14 15.03
N GLU A 93 7.40 2.64 15.82
CA GLU A 93 7.36 1.29 16.40
C GLU A 93 6.49 1.25 17.66
N LEU A 94 6.49 2.33 18.46
CA LEU A 94 5.67 2.44 19.67
C LEU A 94 4.16 2.42 19.40
N VAL A 95 3.70 3.06 18.32
CA VAL A 95 2.28 3.09 17.93
C VAL A 95 1.88 1.94 17.00
N HIS A 96 2.80 1.00 16.74
CA HIS A 96 2.56 -0.05 15.76
C HIS A 96 1.46 -1.03 16.21
N GLN A 97 1.44 -1.39 17.49
CA GLN A 97 0.46 -2.34 18.01
C GLN A 97 -0.96 -1.75 18.02
N SER A 98 -1.15 -0.55 18.56
CA SER A 98 -2.47 0.10 18.60
C SER A 98 -3.07 0.29 17.20
N SER A 99 -2.24 0.69 16.23
CA SER A 99 -2.67 0.87 14.83
C SER A 99 -3.04 -0.46 14.17
N THR A 100 -2.29 -1.52 14.47
CA THR A 100 -2.55 -2.88 13.95
C THR A 100 -3.82 -3.45 14.56
N ASP A 101 -4.05 -3.25 15.86
CA ASP A 101 -5.24 -3.70 16.55
C ASP A 101 -6.48 -2.94 16.06
N ALA A 102 -6.39 -1.62 15.87
CA ALA A 102 -7.48 -0.81 15.31
C ALA A 102 -7.86 -1.24 13.89
N ALA A 103 -6.86 -1.48 13.02
CA ALA A 103 -7.10 -1.99 11.68
C ALA A 103 -7.72 -3.40 11.70
N SER A 104 -7.28 -4.27 12.60
CA SER A 104 -7.81 -5.64 12.73
C SER A 104 -9.23 -5.65 13.26
N SER A 105 -9.55 -4.77 14.21
CA SER A 105 -10.90 -4.57 14.74
C SER A 105 -11.85 -4.07 13.63
N LEU A 106 -11.42 -3.07 12.86
CA LEU A 106 -12.20 -2.57 11.73
C LEU A 106 -12.43 -3.67 10.68
N LEU A 107 -11.42 -4.48 10.39
CA LEU A 107 -11.49 -5.57 9.43
C LEU A 107 -12.53 -6.62 9.83
N VAL A 108 -12.46 -7.15 11.06
CA VAL A 108 -13.38 -8.21 11.50
C VAL A 108 -14.82 -7.70 11.59
N THR A 109 -15.02 -6.45 12.03
CA THR A 109 -16.34 -5.82 12.07
C THR A 109 -16.94 -5.69 10.67
N ALA A 110 -16.18 -5.11 9.73
CA ALA A 110 -16.64 -4.94 8.35
C ALA A 110 -16.94 -6.28 7.67
N LEU A 111 -16.11 -7.30 7.91
CA LEU A 111 -16.31 -8.62 7.33
C LEU A 111 -17.57 -9.30 7.87
N ASN A 112 -17.78 -9.26 9.18
CA ASN A 112 -18.99 -9.77 9.84
C ASN A 112 -20.27 -9.08 9.36
N GLU A 113 -20.20 -7.79 8.98
CA GLU A 113 -21.32 -7.01 8.46
C GLU A 113 -21.60 -7.25 6.96
N GLY A 114 -20.77 -8.04 6.27
CA GLY A 114 -20.96 -8.26 4.82
C GLY A 114 -20.64 -7.03 3.97
N ARG A 115 -19.75 -6.14 4.41
CA ARG A 115 -19.34 -4.94 3.66
C ARG A 115 -18.27 -5.30 2.63
N ASP A 116 -18.22 -4.56 1.52
CA ASP A 116 -17.02 -4.62 0.68
C ASP A 116 -15.83 -4.03 1.45
N VAL A 117 -14.70 -4.71 1.40
CA VAL A 117 -13.50 -4.33 2.14
C VAL A 117 -12.32 -4.24 1.19
N ILE A 118 -11.55 -3.16 1.29
CA ILE A 118 -10.24 -3.00 0.67
C ILE A 118 -9.21 -3.01 1.78
N MET A 119 -8.43 -4.09 1.87
CA MET A 119 -7.37 -4.22 2.86
C MET A 119 -6.02 -3.91 2.20
N ASP A 120 -5.42 -2.78 2.56
CA ASP A 120 -4.08 -2.39 2.10
C ASP A 120 -3.02 -2.79 3.14
N GLY A 121 -2.24 -3.81 2.80
CA GLY A 121 -1.18 -4.34 3.64
C GLY A 121 0.06 -4.76 2.86
N THR A 122 1.10 -5.16 3.58
CA THR A 122 2.23 -5.84 2.93
C THR A 122 1.89 -7.26 2.54
N LEU A 123 0.95 -7.89 3.27
CA LEU A 123 0.63 -9.32 3.21
C LEU A 123 1.90 -10.19 3.31
N SER A 124 2.84 -9.77 4.16
CA SER A 124 4.14 -10.41 4.33
C SER A 124 4.17 -11.44 5.45
N TRP A 125 3.05 -11.68 6.12
CA TRP A 125 2.95 -12.60 7.26
C TRP A 125 1.87 -13.64 6.96
N GLU A 126 2.33 -14.81 6.53
CA GLU A 126 1.47 -15.84 5.94
C GLU A 126 0.36 -16.35 6.87
N PRO A 127 0.61 -16.68 8.15
CA PRO A 127 -0.44 -17.17 9.03
C PRO A 127 -1.60 -16.17 9.19
N PHE A 128 -1.28 -14.88 9.29
CA PHE A 128 -2.30 -13.83 9.37
C PHE A 128 -3.16 -13.75 8.12
N VAL A 129 -2.56 -13.81 6.93
CA VAL A 129 -3.28 -13.73 5.65
C VAL A 129 -4.17 -14.96 5.47
N GLU A 130 -3.66 -16.16 5.76
CA GLU A 130 -4.43 -17.40 5.64
C GLU A 130 -5.60 -17.46 6.61
N GLN A 131 -5.38 -17.12 7.89
CA GLN A 131 -6.46 -17.05 8.87
C GLN A 131 -7.50 -15.99 8.48
N THR A 132 -7.08 -14.85 7.91
CA THR A 132 -8.00 -13.80 7.42
C THR A 132 -8.85 -14.29 6.25
N ILE A 133 -8.25 -14.99 5.29
CA ILE A 133 -8.99 -15.60 4.17
C ILE A 133 -9.97 -16.65 4.71
N ALA A 134 -9.52 -17.52 5.62
CA ALA A 134 -10.38 -18.54 6.23
C ALA A 134 -11.58 -17.91 7.00
N MET A 135 -11.34 -16.84 7.74
CA MET A 135 -12.40 -16.05 8.38
C MET A 135 -13.37 -15.48 7.33
N ALA A 136 -12.87 -14.78 6.31
CA ALA A 136 -13.70 -14.18 5.26
C ALA A 136 -14.53 -15.22 4.48
N ARG A 137 -14.01 -16.45 4.32
CA ARG A 137 -14.79 -17.55 3.74
C ARG A 137 -15.91 -18.05 4.66
N ASN A 138 -15.79 -17.89 5.98
CA ASN A 138 -16.74 -18.43 6.96
C ASN A 138 -17.64 -17.39 7.64
N VAL A 139 -17.39 -16.09 7.50
CA VAL A 139 -18.18 -15.02 8.15
C VAL A 139 -19.67 -15.00 7.76
N HIS A 140 -20.01 -15.64 6.63
CA HIS A 140 -21.41 -15.82 6.22
C HIS A 140 -22.14 -16.90 7.04
N LYS A 141 -21.42 -17.77 7.75
CA LYS A 141 -21.95 -18.84 8.61
C LYS A 141 -21.78 -18.54 10.10
N HIS A 142 -20.70 -17.88 10.47
CA HIS A 142 -20.34 -17.62 11.87
C HIS A 142 -19.82 -16.19 12.05
N ARG A 143 -19.95 -15.63 13.25
CA ARG A 143 -19.27 -14.38 13.59
C ARG A 143 -17.89 -14.66 14.14
N TYR A 144 -17.01 -13.68 13.97
CA TYR A 144 -15.65 -13.70 14.48
C TYR A 144 -15.37 -12.46 15.33
N ARG A 145 -14.42 -12.58 16.25
CA ARG A 145 -13.78 -11.45 16.95
C ARG A 145 -12.26 -11.55 16.78
N MET A 146 -11.56 -10.48 17.16
CA MET A 146 -10.11 -10.52 17.25
C MET A 146 -9.68 -11.59 18.25
N GLY A 147 -8.74 -12.42 17.81
CA GLY A 147 -8.00 -13.32 18.68
C GLY A 147 -6.83 -12.61 19.36
N VAL A 148 -6.01 -13.38 20.07
CA VAL A 148 -4.84 -12.89 20.81
C VAL A 148 -3.69 -12.38 19.94
N GLY A 149 -3.75 -12.61 18.63
CA GLY A 149 -2.69 -12.29 17.67
C GLY A 149 -1.49 -13.23 17.81
N TYR A 150 -0.29 -12.70 17.52
CA TYR A 150 0.99 -13.39 17.74
C TYR A 150 1.54 -13.03 19.12
N LYS A 151 1.71 -14.04 19.98
CA LYS A 151 2.30 -13.89 21.31
C LYS A 151 3.37 -14.94 21.52
N VAL A 152 4.46 -14.52 22.17
CA VAL A 152 5.54 -15.39 22.65
C VAL A 152 5.51 -15.30 24.17
N GLU A 153 5.24 -16.41 24.84
CA GLU A 153 5.26 -16.51 26.30
C GLU A 153 6.72 -16.59 26.83
N GLU A 154 6.92 -16.37 28.13
CA GLU A 154 8.26 -16.36 28.74
C GLU A 154 8.99 -17.71 28.62
N ASP A 155 8.24 -18.80 28.52
CA ASP A 155 8.74 -20.16 28.29
C ASP A 155 9.10 -20.44 26.81
N GLY A 156 8.93 -19.44 25.93
CA GLY A 156 9.16 -19.55 24.49
C GLY A 156 8.00 -20.16 23.71
N LYS A 157 6.87 -20.50 24.34
CA LYS A 157 5.67 -20.99 23.66
C LYS A 157 5.08 -19.89 22.79
N ILE A 158 4.83 -20.24 21.52
CA ILE A 158 4.24 -19.33 20.53
C ILE A 158 2.74 -19.64 20.42
N THR A 159 1.92 -18.62 20.68
CA THR A 159 0.48 -18.65 20.39
C THR A 159 0.21 -17.71 19.23
N GLU A 160 -0.38 -18.22 18.16
CA GLU A 160 -0.68 -17.43 16.96
C GLU A 160 -2.12 -17.66 16.50
N ASN A 161 -3.03 -16.79 16.96
CA ASN A 161 -4.45 -16.84 16.60
C ASN A 161 -4.99 -15.42 16.41
N TYR A 162 -5.29 -15.04 15.18
CA TYR A 162 -5.75 -13.70 14.84
C TYR A 162 -7.27 -13.55 14.91
N TRP A 163 -8.03 -14.63 14.72
CA TRP A 163 -9.48 -14.58 14.62
C TRP A 163 -10.13 -15.71 15.40
N GLU A 164 -11.01 -15.37 16.33
CA GLU A 164 -11.75 -16.33 17.15
C GLU A 164 -13.21 -16.36 16.70
N GLN A 165 -13.70 -17.56 16.37
CA GLN A 165 -15.12 -17.76 16.10
C GLN A 165 -15.91 -17.54 17.39
N ILE A 166 -17.06 -16.88 17.26
CA ILE A 166 -18.00 -16.63 18.36
C ILE A 166 -19.15 -17.63 18.20
N GLU A 167 -19.49 -18.32 19.29
CA GLU A 167 -20.74 -19.07 19.38
C GLU A 167 -21.90 -18.06 19.42
N GLU A 168 -22.63 -17.96 18.32
CA GLU A 168 -23.88 -17.21 18.30
C GLU A 168 -24.98 -18.13 18.86
N GLU A 169 -25.66 -17.68 19.93
CA GLU A 169 -26.86 -18.36 20.44
C GLU A 169 -27.87 -18.57 19.31
N GLU A 170 -28.61 -19.68 19.33
CA GLU A 170 -29.69 -19.98 18.36
C GLU A 170 -30.90 -19.04 18.56
N GLU A 171 -30.68 -17.73 18.55
CA GLU A 171 -31.78 -16.80 18.37
C GLU A 171 -32.29 -16.95 16.94
N ASN A 172 -33.63 -16.98 16.81
CA ASN A 172 -34.37 -17.06 15.55
C ASN A 172 -34.15 -15.80 14.71
N ASP A 173 -32.92 -15.60 14.25
CA ASP A 173 -32.51 -14.43 13.50
C ASP A 173 -32.73 -14.71 12.01
N ASP A 174 -33.87 -14.23 11.50
CA ASP A 174 -34.24 -14.23 10.07
C ASP A 174 -33.09 -13.64 9.21
N HIS A 175 -32.18 -12.84 9.80
CA HIS A 175 -30.98 -12.26 9.18
C HIS A 175 -29.84 -13.25 8.90
N ARG A 176 -29.78 -14.45 9.52
CA ARG A 176 -28.76 -15.47 9.17
C ARG A 176 -28.89 -15.95 7.73
N THR A 177 -30.12 -15.98 7.21
CA THR A 177 -30.42 -16.54 5.88
C THR A 177 -29.99 -15.66 4.70
N HIS A 178 -29.56 -14.42 4.97
CA HIS A 178 -29.23 -13.43 3.93
C HIS A 178 -27.73 -13.15 3.75
N ARG A 179 -26.83 -13.65 4.62
CA ARG A 179 -25.39 -13.41 4.48
C ARG A 179 -24.82 -14.24 3.33
N LYS A 180 -24.22 -13.56 2.36
CA LYS A 180 -23.59 -14.21 1.20
C LYS A 180 -22.10 -14.46 1.44
N PRO A 181 -21.52 -15.55 0.91
CA PRO A 181 -20.09 -15.78 0.99
C PRO A 181 -19.32 -14.68 0.25
N TYR A 182 -18.17 -14.28 0.79
CA TYR A 182 -17.29 -13.30 0.15
C TYR A 182 -16.67 -13.84 -1.13
N ARG A 183 -16.61 -12.98 -2.15
CA ARG A 183 -15.63 -13.08 -3.23
C ARG A 183 -14.33 -12.43 -2.77
N ILE A 184 -13.21 -13.12 -2.89
CA ILE A 184 -11.90 -12.67 -2.43
C ILE A 184 -11.01 -12.41 -3.64
N GLU A 185 -10.55 -11.18 -3.78
CA GLU A 185 -9.65 -10.73 -4.85
C GLU A 185 -8.29 -10.37 -4.25
N LEU A 186 -7.22 -10.92 -4.83
CA LEU A 186 -5.84 -10.60 -4.46
C LEU A 186 -5.19 -9.74 -5.54
N VAL A 187 -4.68 -8.58 -5.16
CA VAL A 187 -3.87 -7.74 -6.03
C VAL A 187 -2.49 -7.59 -5.41
N GLY A 188 -1.52 -8.29 -6.00
CA GLY A 188 -0.12 -8.17 -5.66
C GLY A 188 0.56 -7.05 -6.45
N VAL A 189 1.48 -6.35 -5.80
CA VAL A 189 2.34 -5.36 -6.45
C VAL A 189 3.80 -5.62 -6.10
N VAL A 190 4.61 -5.80 -7.13
CA VAL A 190 6.06 -6.01 -7.02
C VAL A 190 6.81 -4.91 -7.76
N CYS A 191 8.03 -4.64 -7.29
CA CYS A 191 8.99 -3.83 -8.00
C CYS A 191 10.40 -4.27 -7.64
N ASP A 192 11.37 -3.74 -8.38
CA ASP A 192 12.77 -3.82 -8.06
C ASP A 192 13.03 -3.27 -6.64
N ALA A 193 13.80 -4.00 -5.84
CA ALA A 193 14.08 -3.65 -4.45
C ALA A 193 14.87 -2.34 -4.31
N TYR A 194 15.76 -2.07 -5.25
CA TYR A 194 16.49 -0.81 -5.32
C TYR A 194 15.54 0.37 -5.54
N LEU A 195 14.60 0.22 -6.47
CA LEU A 195 13.56 1.22 -6.72
C LEU A 195 12.67 1.42 -5.50
N ALA A 196 12.34 0.34 -4.78
CA ALA A 196 11.60 0.40 -3.53
C ALA A 196 12.35 1.23 -2.46
N VAL A 197 13.65 1.02 -2.30
CA VAL A 197 14.48 1.79 -1.35
C VAL A 197 14.50 3.27 -1.72
N VAL A 198 14.71 3.61 -3.00
CA VAL A 198 14.66 4.99 -3.49
C VAL A 198 13.31 5.64 -3.17
N ARG A 199 12.21 4.93 -3.41
CA ARG A 199 10.85 5.39 -3.07
C ARG A 199 10.69 5.57 -1.55
N GLY A 200 11.26 4.68 -0.75
CA GLY A 200 11.27 4.75 0.71
C GLY A 200 12.01 5.99 1.23
N ILE A 201 13.20 6.27 0.70
CA ILE A 201 13.99 7.47 1.02
C ILE A 201 13.22 8.73 0.63
N ARG A 202 12.66 8.77 -0.58
CA ARG A 202 11.84 9.91 -1.04
C ARG A 202 10.64 10.15 -0.12
N ARG A 203 9.97 9.08 0.33
CA ARG A 203 8.86 9.16 1.28
C ARG A 203 9.34 9.72 2.63
N ALA A 204 10.49 9.27 3.13
CA ALA A 204 11.07 9.81 4.36
C ALA A 204 11.31 11.31 4.26
N ILE A 205 11.82 11.80 3.12
CA ILE A 205 12.06 13.24 2.89
C ILE A 205 10.73 14.01 2.79
N MET A 206 9.77 13.52 2.00
CA MET A 206 8.56 14.27 1.66
C MET A 206 7.49 14.27 2.75
N VAL A 207 7.37 13.18 3.51
CA VAL A 207 6.30 13.00 4.50
C VAL A 207 6.83 12.61 5.89
N LYS A 208 8.15 12.74 6.11
CA LYS A 208 8.83 12.42 7.39
C LYS A 208 8.57 11.00 7.92
N ARG A 209 8.23 10.04 7.03
CA ARG A 209 8.02 8.62 7.37
C ARG A 209 9.15 7.77 6.82
N ALA A 210 10.13 7.48 7.65
CA ALA A 210 11.23 6.58 7.33
C ALA A 210 10.84 5.11 7.55
N VAL A 211 11.43 4.22 6.76
CA VAL A 211 11.30 2.76 6.90
C VAL A 211 12.70 2.19 6.89
N ARG A 212 13.02 1.30 7.84
CA ARG A 212 14.30 0.58 7.85
C ARG A 212 14.40 -0.30 6.60
N ILE A 213 15.56 -0.28 5.94
CA ILE A 213 15.82 -1.06 4.72
C ILE A 213 15.54 -2.55 4.98
N ASN A 214 16.06 -3.09 6.08
CA ASN A 214 15.84 -4.48 6.49
C ASN A 214 14.34 -4.86 6.55
N SER A 215 13.51 -4.05 7.23
CA SER A 215 12.05 -4.25 7.29
C SER A 215 11.39 -4.16 5.92
N GLN A 216 11.84 -3.23 5.07
CA GLN A 216 11.37 -3.09 3.70
C GLN A 216 11.66 -4.36 2.90
N LEU A 217 12.90 -4.85 2.89
CA LEU A 217 13.29 -6.05 2.14
C LEU A 217 12.60 -7.32 2.66
N LYS A 218 12.47 -7.47 3.98
CA LYS A 218 11.70 -8.56 4.60
C LYS A 218 10.27 -8.59 4.08
N SER A 219 9.61 -7.42 4.00
CA SER A 219 8.23 -7.34 3.49
C SER A 219 8.13 -7.77 2.02
N HIS A 220 9.07 -7.34 1.18
CA HIS A 220 9.15 -7.72 -0.24
C HIS A 220 9.39 -9.21 -0.41
N LYS A 221 10.42 -9.75 0.26
CA LYS A 221 10.78 -11.17 0.19
C LYS A 221 9.64 -12.07 0.61
N ARG A 222 9.08 -11.83 1.81
CA ARG A 222 8.02 -12.69 2.37
C ARG A 222 6.76 -12.65 1.51
N PHE A 223 6.33 -11.47 1.05
CA PHE A 223 5.18 -11.35 0.15
C PHE A 223 5.43 -12.11 -1.16
N ALA A 224 6.58 -11.90 -1.81
CA ALA A 224 6.91 -12.55 -3.07
C ALA A 224 6.96 -14.08 -2.94
N SER A 225 7.50 -14.59 -1.83
CA SER A 225 7.53 -16.04 -1.55
C SER A 225 6.14 -16.63 -1.29
N ALA A 226 5.24 -15.88 -0.62
CA ALA A 226 3.92 -16.38 -0.24
C ALA A 226 2.85 -16.18 -1.32
N PHE A 227 3.04 -15.24 -2.25
CA PHE A 227 2.05 -14.90 -3.29
C PHE A 227 1.50 -16.12 -4.07
N PRO A 228 2.33 -17.09 -4.53
CA PRO A 228 1.81 -18.28 -5.22
C PRO A 228 0.89 -19.13 -4.34
N ARG A 229 1.15 -19.19 -3.04
CA ARG A 229 0.32 -19.91 -2.07
C ARG A 229 -1.00 -19.17 -1.83
N TYR A 230 -0.97 -17.84 -1.68
CA TYR A 230 -2.20 -17.04 -1.56
C TYR A 230 -3.14 -17.22 -2.76
N CYS A 231 -2.60 -17.35 -3.98
CA CYS A 231 -3.39 -17.59 -5.18
C CYS A 231 -4.25 -18.87 -5.11
N GLN A 232 -3.95 -19.81 -4.22
CA GLN A 232 -4.72 -21.05 -4.04
C GLN A 232 -5.97 -20.84 -3.19
N PHE A 233 -6.03 -19.78 -2.37
CA PHE A 233 -7.12 -19.56 -1.42
C PHE A 233 -8.12 -18.47 -1.85
N VAL A 234 -7.77 -17.70 -2.88
CA VAL A 234 -8.57 -16.58 -3.41
C VAL A 234 -9.23 -16.94 -4.74
N ASP A 235 -10.33 -16.25 -5.04
CA ASP A 235 -11.07 -16.47 -6.29
C ASP A 235 -10.27 -15.90 -7.46
N ASN A 236 -9.85 -14.64 -7.34
CA ASN A 236 -9.11 -13.95 -8.39
C ASN A 236 -7.79 -13.42 -7.85
N ALA A 237 -6.74 -13.49 -8.66
CA ALA A 237 -5.45 -12.91 -8.33
C ALA A 237 -4.87 -12.13 -9.51
N ARG A 238 -4.26 -10.97 -9.25
CA ARG A 238 -3.54 -10.16 -10.24
C ARG A 238 -2.22 -9.72 -9.64
N LEU A 239 -1.14 -9.77 -10.42
CA LEU A 239 0.17 -9.31 -10.01
C LEU A 239 0.65 -8.21 -10.94
N TYR A 240 0.91 -7.03 -10.38
CA TYR A 240 1.41 -5.88 -11.12
C TYR A 240 2.89 -5.64 -10.82
N CYS A 241 3.65 -5.36 -11.87
CA CYS A 241 5.01 -4.82 -11.78
C CYS A 241 4.96 -3.30 -11.94
N THR A 242 5.63 -2.55 -11.06
CA THR A 242 5.73 -1.08 -11.14
C THR A 242 7.14 -0.59 -11.46
N ASN A 243 7.94 -1.43 -12.12
CA ASN A 243 9.23 -1.04 -12.65
C ASN A 243 9.03 -0.09 -13.84
N ALA A 244 9.87 0.94 -13.95
CA ALA A 244 9.95 1.68 -15.21
C ALA A 244 10.63 0.78 -16.26
N LEU A 245 10.04 0.63 -17.44
CA LEU A 245 10.67 -0.14 -18.53
C LEU A 245 11.94 0.56 -19.03
N LYS A 246 12.85 -0.29 -19.49
CA LYS A 246 14.20 -0.03 -20.00
C LYS A 246 14.28 1.12 -21.00
N GLY A 247 15.13 2.09 -20.69
CA GLY A 247 15.75 3.01 -21.62
C GLY A 247 16.64 3.97 -20.83
N PRO A 248 17.85 4.31 -21.29
CA PRO A 248 18.54 5.46 -20.71
C PRO A 248 17.62 6.68 -20.87
N PRO A 249 17.60 7.63 -19.92
CA PRO A 249 16.95 8.91 -20.17
C PRO A 249 17.49 9.45 -21.49
N LYS A 250 16.63 9.59 -22.51
CA LYS A 250 17.01 10.26 -23.74
C LYS A 250 17.12 11.74 -23.41
N TRP A 251 18.28 12.14 -22.90
CA TRP A 251 18.69 13.54 -22.87
C TRP A 251 18.96 13.97 -24.31
N GLY A 252 17.91 14.33 -25.02
CA GLY A 252 18.00 14.94 -26.34
C GLY A 252 17.58 16.40 -26.23
N PHE A 253 18.53 17.32 -26.35
CA PHE A 253 18.18 18.68 -26.73
C PHE A 253 17.79 18.66 -28.21
N GLU A 254 16.50 18.76 -28.50
CA GLU A 254 16.05 19.01 -29.86
C GLU A 254 16.09 20.51 -30.14
N LYS A 255 16.84 20.88 -31.19
CA LYS A 255 17.03 22.27 -31.59
C LYS A 255 15.78 22.76 -32.33
N VAL A 256 14.77 23.22 -31.60
CA VAL A 256 13.64 23.91 -32.21
C VAL A 256 14.04 25.36 -32.47
N SER A 257 14.18 25.74 -33.74
CA SER A 257 14.28 27.13 -34.23
C SER A 257 15.50 27.97 -33.81
N GLY A 258 16.62 27.36 -33.41
CA GLY A 258 17.91 28.06 -33.38
C GLY A 258 18.23 28.91 -32.14
N THR A 259 17.43 28.84 -31.06
CA THR A 259 17.76 29.47 -29.77
C THR A 259 17.63 28.48 -28.62
N TRP A 260 18.63 28.44 -27.74
CA TRP A 260 18.62 27.66 -26.50
C TRP A 260 17.83 28.43 -25.43
N GLY A 261 16.65 27.94 -25.05
CA GLY A 261 15.84 28.53 -23.98
C GLY A 261 14.99 27.47 -23.27
N PRO A 262 14.70 27.63 -21.96
CA PRO A 262 13.87 26.68 -21.21
C PRO A 262 12.37 26.93 -21.47
N CYS A 263 11.67 25.92 -21.98
CA CYS A 263 10.20 25.83 -22.01
C CYS A 263 9.83 24.68 -21.04
N VAL A 264 8.93 24.76 -20.07
CA VAL A 264 7.56 25.32 -20.06
C VAL A 264 7.22 25.84 -18.65
N TRP A 265 6.64 27.05 -18.56
CA TRP A 265 5.96 27.55 -17.36
C TRP A 265 4.48 27.16 -17.37
N TYR A 266 3.94 26.79 -16.20
CA TYR A 266 2.53 27.03 -15.87
C TYR A 266 2.43 27.47 -14.41
N HIS A 267 1.75 28.59 -14.18
CA HIS A 267 1.50 29.20 -12.88
C HIS A 267 0.46 28.40 -12.08
N SER A 268 0.78 28.05 -10.84
CA SER A 268 -0.20 28.01 -9.74
C SER A 268 0.55 28.16 -8.42
N THR A 269 0.13 29.16 -7.67
CA THR A 269 0.74 29.67 -6.44
C THR A 269 0.67 28.68 -5.27
N SER A 270 1.73 28.75 -4.45
CA SER A 270 1.82 28.33 -3.04
C SER A 270 2.26 26.87 -2.76
N HIS A 271 3.49 26.75 -2.24
CA HIS A 271 4.21 25.59 -1.67
C HIS A 271 5.22 24.89 -2.60
N PHE A 272 6.45 25.39 -2.61
CA PHE A 272 7.61 24.72 -3.21
C PHE A 272 8.01 23.48 -2.40
N LYS A 273 7.78 22.29 -2.96
CA LYS A 273 8.33 21.02 -2.48
C LYS A 273 9.63 20.75 -3.25
N LEU A 274 10.69 20.38 -2.52
CA LEU A 274 12.01 20.00 -3.06
C LEU A 274 11.86 18.94 -4.18
N LEU A 275 11.85 19.39 -5.43
CA LEU A 275 11.80 18.54 -6.61
C LEU A 275 13.23 18.20 -7.01
N VAL A 276 13.66 16.98 -6.67
CA VAL A 276 14.69 16.28 -7.45
C VAL A 276 14.18 16.21 -8.90
N PRO A 277 14.99 16.52 -9.93
CA PRO A 277 14.53 16.56 -11.30
C PRO A 277 14.22 15.14 -11.76
N TRP A 278 12.95 14.78 -11.67
CA TRP A 278 12.36 13.71 -12.45
C TRP A 278 11.57 14.43 -13.54
N ASP A 279 11.94 14.16 -14.78
CA ASP A 279 11.43 14.82 -15.96
C ASP A 279 9.90 14.80 -16.02
N ARG A 280 9.29 15.94 -16.34
CA ARG A 280 7.83 16.14 -16.31
C ARG A 280 7.13 15.27 -17.36
N ASP A 281 7.84 14.89 -18.42
CA ASP A 281 7.31 14.04 -19.50
C ASP A 281 7.31 12.54 -19.15
N HIS A 282 8.18 12.10 -18.23
CA HIS A 282 8.08 10.78 -17.59
C HIS A 282 7.10 10.77 -16.40
N ILE A 283 6.61 11.93 -15.97
CA ILE A 283 5.58 12.08 -14.92
C ILE A 283 4.17 12.13 -15.52
N ALA A 284 4.02 12.53 -16.78
CA ALA A 284 2.73 12.47 -17.48
C ALA A 284 2.20 11.02 -17.59
N ASN A 285 3.11 10.06 -17.75
CA ASN A 285 2.83 8.63 -17.65
C ASN A 285 3.43 8.14 -16.33
N GLY A 286 2.62 8.02 -15.27
CA GLY A 286 3.05 7.41 -14.00
C GLY A 286 3.77 6.06 -14.20
N PRO A 287 4.47 5.51 -13.18
CA PRO A 287 5.27 4.29 -13.36
C PRO A 287 4.47 3.24 -14.13
N MET A 288 5.06 2.67 -15.18
CA MET A 288 4.35 1.66 -15.98
C MET A 288 3.89 0.55 -15.05
N LYS A 289 2.60 0.22 -15.14
CA LYS A 289 1.93 -0.78 -14.31
C LYS A 289 1.62 -1.95 -15.21
N LEU A 290 2.54 -2.89 -15.25
CA LEU A 290 2.40 -4.06 -16.11
C LEU A 290 1.73 -5.18 -15.32
N LEU A 291 0.62 -5.73 -15.84
CA LEU A 291 0.03 -6.96 -15.31
C LEU A 291 0.90 -8.13 -15.77
N ILE A 292 1.59 -8.78 -14.83
CA ILE A 292 2.58 -9.83 -15.13
C ILE A 292 2.11 -11.23 -14.73
N ALA A 293 1.05 -11.33 -13.92
CA ALA A 293 0.37 -12.60 -13.68
C ALA A 293 -1.11 -12.37 -13.34
N TRP A 294 -1.97 -13.31 -13.71
CA TRP A 294 -3.39 -13.25 -13.37
C TRP A 294 -4.03 -14.63 -13.25
N LYS A 295 -5.07 -14.71 -12.42
CA LYS A 295 -5.92 -15.87 -12.17
C LYS A 295 -7.36 -15.40 -12.08
N ASP A 296 -8.25 -16.16 -12.71
CA ASP A 296 -9.70 -15.98 -12.63
C ASP A 296 -10.37 -17.30 -12.22
N GLY A 297 -11.14 -17.29 -11.14
CA GLY A 297 -11.85 -18.47 -10.61
C GLY A 297 -10.94 -19.65 -10.29
N GLU A 298 -11.28 -20.86 -10.77
CA GLU A 298 -10.51 -22.08 -10.49
C GLU A 298 -9.30 -22.29 -11.44
N ASN A 299 -8.99 -21.31 -12.29
CA ASN A 299 -7.89 -21.43 -13.24
C ASN A 299 -6.52 -21.42 -12.55
N LYS A 300 -5.53 -22.01 -13.22
CA LYS A 300 -4.13 -21.87 -12.81
C LYS A 300 -3.66 -20.43 -13.07
N LEU A 301 -2.72 -19.95 -12.24
CA LEU A 301 -2.11 -18.63 -12.42
C LEU A 301 -1.39 -18.56 -13.78
N LEU A 302 -1.88 -17.69 -14.66
CA LEU A 302 -1.23 -17.36 -15.92
C LEU A 302 -0.16 -16.32 -15.68
N ILE A 303 1.01 -16.53 -16.26
CA ILE A 303 2.22 -15.80 -15.94
C ILE A 303 2.86 -15.31 -17.23
N ASP A 304 3.26 -14.04 -17.23
CA ASP A 304 4.18 -13.53 -18.24
C ASP A 304 5.59 -14.13 -18.01
N PRO A 305 6.11 -14.95 -18.94
CA PRO A 305 7.37 -15.65 -18.75
C PRO A 305 8.58 -14.70 -18.71
N ASP A 306 8.50 -13.51 -19.30
CA ASP A 306 9.59 -12.55 -19.32
C ASP A 306 9.67 -11.76 -18.01
N ASP A 307 8.53 -11.39 -17.45
CA ASP A 307 8.46 -10.52 -16.27
C ASP A 307 8.28 -11.24 -14.92
N ILE A 308 7.91 -12.53 -14.89
CA ILE A 308 7.88 -13.30 -13.63
C ILE A 308 9.24 -13.40 -12.95
N LYS A 309 10.32 -13.19 -13.71
CA LYS A 309 11.68 -13.11 -13.18
C LYS A 309 11.78 -12.11 -12.03
N TRP A 310 10.98 -11.04 -12.04
CA TRP A 310 10.95 -10.07 -10.94
C TRP A 310 10.43 -10.66 -9.63
N LEU A 311 9.33 -11.43 -9.67
CA LEU A 311 8.81 -12.11 -8.48
C LEU A 311 9.85 -13.11 -7.92
N SER A 312 10.50 -13.88 -8.81
CA SER A 312 11.58 -14.81 -8.43
C SER A 312 12.83 -14.10 -7.91
N ASN A 313 13.17 -12.94 -8.44
CA ASN A 313 14.31 -12.17 -7.97
C ASN A 313 14.03 -11.58 -6.59
N VAL A 314 12.86 -10.99 -6.38
CA VAL A 314 12.47 -10.37 -5.10
C VAL A 314 12.39 -11.42 -3.98
N SER A 315 11.99 -12.66 -4.26
CA SER A 315 12.01 -13.74 -3.26
C SER A 315 13.43 -14.16 -2.82
N LYS A 316 14.47 -13.81 -3.58
CA LYS A 316 15.89 -14.10 -3.28
C LYS A 316 16.61 -12.98 -2.53
N LEU A 317 15.91 -11.91 -2.14
CA LEU A 317 16.51 -10.80 -1.38
C LEU A 317 17.23 -11.29 -0.12
N ASN A 318 18.28 -10.58 0.27
CA ASN A 318 18.91 -10.69 1.57
C ASN A 318 18.07 -9.90 2.60
N PRO A 319 17.31 -10.56 3.47
CA PRO A 319 16.49 -9.87 4.47
C PRO A 319 17.32 -9.27 5.60
N GLY A 320 18.60 -9.61 5.71
CA GLY A 320 19.53 -9.08 6.71
C GLY A 320 20.29 -7.84 6.25
N ALA A 321 20.06 -7.37 5.02
CA ALA A 321 20.79 -6.23 4.48
C ALA A 321 20.41 -4.94 5.22
N ASP A 322 21.43 -4.21 5.66
CA ASP A 322 21.28 -2.90 6.30
C ASP A 322 21.68 -1.76 5.37
N CYS A 323 22.25 -2.09 4.19
CA CYS A 323 22.56 -1.13 3.14
C CYS A 323 22.18 -1.62 1.74
N VAL A 324 22.20 -0.69 0.79
CA VAL A 324 21.81 -0.92 -0.61
C VAL A 324 22.76 -1.87 -1.35
N ASN A 325 24.02 -1.98 -0.94
CA ASN A 325 24.97 -2.84 -1.63
C ASN A 325 24.71 -4.33 -1.37
N GLU A 326 24.01 -4.62 -0.26
CA GLU A 326 23.79 -5.97 0.28
C GLU A 326 22.41 -6.54 -0.04
N LEU A 327 21.56 -5.84 -0.80
CA LEU A 327 20.17 -6.29 -1.06
C LEU A 327 20.12 -7.70 -1.65
N TYR A 328 21.13 -8.10 -2.43
CA TYR A 328 21.31 -9.42 -3.00
C TYR A 328 22.68 -9.98 -2.66
N ASN A 329 22.74 -11.28 -2.31
CA ASN A 329 23.99 -11.98 -1.97
C ASN A 329 24.83 -12.37 -3.22
N GLN A 330 24.66 -11.69 -4.35
CA GLN A 330 25.33 -12.01 -5.61
C GLN A 330 26.54 -11.09 -5.80
N ASP A 331 27.64 -11.65 -6.29
CA ASP A 331 28.87 -10.91 -6.65
C ASP A 331 29.13 -11.05 -8.17
N PRO A 332 29.24 -9.95 -8.95
CA PRO A 332 29.07 -8.55 -8.53
C PRO A 332 27.62 -8.18 -8.24
N SER A 333 27.45 -7.27 -7.26
CA SER A 333 26.13 -6.79 -6.81
C SER A 333 25.32 -6.26 -7.99
N PRO A 334 24.02 -6.61 -8.11
CA PRO A 334 23.17 -6.07 -9.17
C PRO A 334 23.06 -4.53 -9.16
N VAL A 335 23.42 -3.88 -8.06
CA VAL A 335 23.45 -2.41 -7.93
C VAL A 335 24.34 -1.75 -8.99
N ASP A 336 25.44 -2.39 -9.38
CA ASP A 336 26.45 -1.84 -10.29
C ASP A 336 26.20 -2.20 -11.76
N LYS A 337 25.20 -3.04 -12.03
CA LYS A 337 24.88 -3.49 -13.38
C LYS A 337 24.13 -2.38 -14.15
N PRO A 338 24.45 -2.15 -15.44
CA PRO A 338 23.66 -1.27 -16.30
C PRO A 338 22.19 -1.70 -16.33
N GLY A 339 21.26 -0.75 -16.24
CA GLY A 339 19.83 -0.98 -16.11
C GLY A 339 19.30 -0.91 -14.66
N SER A 340 20.19 -0.79 -13.67
CA SER A 340 19.77 -0.57 -12.27
C SER A 340 19.51 0.92 -12.01
N VAL A 341 18.48 1.22 -11.21
CA VAL A 341 18.17 2.61 -10.80
C VAL A 341 19.35 3.25 -10.06
N TRP A 342 20.17 2.48 -9.33
CA TRP A 342 21.32 3.08 -8.64
C TRP A 342 22.45 3.42 -9.58
N LYS A 343 22.78 2.56 -10.53
CA LYS A 343 23.86 2.82 -11.48
C LYS A 343 23.48 3.94 -12.45
N ASP A 344 22.28 3.86 -13.00
CA ASP A 344 21.85 4.70 -14.12
C ASP A 344 21.26 6.05 -13.67
N ILE A 345 20.86 6.19 -12.40
CA ILE A 345 20.20 7.41 -11.89
C ILE A 345 20.88 7.95 -10.64
N VAL A 346 21.10 7.12 -9.62
CA VAL A 346 21.59 7.62 -8.32
C VAL A 346 23.08 7.94 -8.33
N LEU A 347 23.88 7.07 -8.94
CA LEU A 347 25.34 7.13 -9.02
C LEU A 347 25.83 7.74 -10.34
N ASP A 348 24.92 8.31 -11.15
CA ASP A 348 25.26 8.90 -12.45
C ASP A 348 26.28 10.05 -12.24
N PRO A 349 27.46 10.01 -12.90
CA PRO A 349 28.49 11.06 -12.80
C PRO A 349 28.01 12.46 -13.18
N SER A 350 26.97 12.58 -14.02
CA SER A 350 26.37 13.86 -14.43
C SER A 350 25.45 14.46 -13.36
N ARG A 351 25.03 13.67 -12.37
CA ARG A 351 24.07 14.07 -11.33
C ARG A 351 24.46 15.34 -10.57
N PRO A 352 25.71 15.55 -10.12
CA PRO A 352 26.08 16.78 -9.42
C PRO A 352 25.88 18.03 -10.28
N THR A 353 26.22 17.94 -11.57
CA THR A 353 26.06 19.03 -12.53
C THR A 353 24.59 19.35 -12.76
N ILE A 354 23.76 18.32 -13.02
CA ILE A 354 22.32 18.49 -13.22
C ILE A 354 21.65 19.09 -11.99
N GLN A 355 22.02 18.64 -10.78
CA GLN A 355 21.48 19.18 -9.53
C GLN A 355 21.88 20.65 -9.33
N PHE A 356 23.11 21.00 -9.66
CA PHE A 356 23.58 22.38 -9.60
C PHE A 356 22.81 23.28 -10.57
N GLU A 357 22.65 22.86 -11.82
CA GLU A 357 21.90 23.60 -12.84
C GLU A 357 20.43 23.80 -12.47
N LEU A 358 19.79 22.76 -11.93
CA LEU A 358 18.42 22.86 -11.43
C LEU A 358 18.33 23.85 -10.27
N LYS A 359 19.23 23.75 -9.28
CA LYS A 359 19.28 24.67 -8.13
C LYS A 359 19.47 26.11 -8.60
N ALA A 360 20.39 26.35 -9.52
CA ALA A 360 20.62 27.68 -10.10
C ALA A 360 19.38 28.21 -10.84
N SER A 361 18.64 27.32 -11.53
CA SER A 361 17.43 27.70 -12.26
C SER A 361 16.26 28.02 -11.32
N ILE A 362 16.07 27.24 -10.25
CA ILE A 362 15.08 27.53 -9.20
C ILE A 362 15.40 28.88 -8.53
N GLN A 363 16.66 29.13 -8.16
CA GLN A 363 17.06 30.39 -7.55
C GLN A 363 16.83 31.60 -8.48
N ARG A 364 17.03 31.43 -9.79
CA ARG A 364 16.69 32.47 -10.77
C ARG A 364 15.19 32.73 -10.80
N ILE A 365 14.37 31.68 -10.85
CA ILE A 365 12.91 31.77 -10.83
C ILE A 365 12.41 32.49 -9.57
N GLU A 366 12.88 32.09 -8.39
CA GLU A 366 12.47 32.69 -7.11
C GLU A 366 12.85 34.17 -7.03
N LYS A 367 14.04 34.56 -7.50
CA LYS A 367 14.47 35.96 -7.56
C LYS A 367 13.59 36.79 -8.49
N THR A 368 13.22 36.26 -9.66
CA THR A 368 12.33 36.93 -10.63
C THR A 368 10.93 37.13 -10.07
N THR A 369 10.39 36.17 -9.32
CA THR A 369 9.08 36.30 -8.66
C THR A 369 9.07 37.39 -7.59
N LEU A 370 10.16 37.53 -6.81
CA LEU A 370 10.31 38.59 -5.80
C LEU A 370 10.43 39.98 -6.43
N THR A 371 11.11 40.11 -7.58
CA THR A 371 11.22 41.39 -8.29
C THR A 371 9.91 41.81 -8.94
N THR A 372 9.14 40.86 -9.48
CA THR A 372 7.85 41.15 -10.12
C THR A 372 6.81 41.64 -9.11
N THR A 373 6.76 41.06 -7.90
CA THR A 373 5.86 41.51 -6.83
C THR A 373 6.21 42.92 -6.32
N SER A 374 7.48 43.32 -6.41
CA SER A 374 7.96 44.64 -5.95
C SER A 374 7.70 45.78 -6.95
N ILE A 375 7.31 45.46 -8.19
CA ILE A 375 7.02 46.45 -9.25
C ILE A 375 5.50 46.72 -9.36
N VAL A 376 4.66 45.89 -8.72
CA VAL A 376 3.18 45.96 -8.79
C VAL A 376 2.57 46.56 -7.50
N THR A 377 3.39 47.01 -6.55
CA THR A 377 3.02 47.87 -5.42
C THR A 377 3.53 49.28 -5.66
#